data_AF-A0A936MII3-F1
#
_entry.id   AF-A0A936MII3-F1
#
_cell.length_a   1.000
_cell.length_b   1.000
_cell.length_c   1.000
_cell.angle_alpha   90.00
_cell.angle_beta   90.00
_cell.angle_gamma   90.00
#
_symmetry.space_group_name_H-M   'P 1'
#
loop_
_entity.id
_entity.type
_entity.pdbx_description
1 polymer ?
#
loop_
_entity_poly.entity_id
_entity_poly.type
_entity_poly.pdbx_seq_one_letter_code
_entity_poly.pdbx_strand_id
1 'polypeptide(L)'
;MTEQTAYKLHLEQARAVARILPVQEYDLAKYAFAVNKIENRSFKENAKNPYSSARGMMQMLIGTQKELEIKYLKVNHNPDKIYQPAYAIYLGQYELARQLKRYGGNWRKAIHAYNRGSYQVHKANSPGFASGENYANSVLNALQKTDYAALNNATGYDVVAANTSGHSSTSLRREWT
;
A
#
# COMPACT_ATOMS: atom_id res chain seq x y z
N MET A 1 11.02 4.10 12.97
CA MET A 1 10.36 5.41 13.14
C MET A 1 9.07 5.29 13.96
N THR A 2 8.45 6.40 14.37
CA THR A 2 7.15 6.39 15.07
C THR A 2 6.00 6.15 14.07
N GLU A 3 4.82 5.79 14.59
CA GLU A 3 3.60 5.60 13.79
C GLU A 3 3.20 6.88 13.05
N GLN A 4 3.28 8.04 13.72
CA GLN A 4 2.97 9.35 13.14
C GLN A 4 3.93 9.72 12.01
N THR A 5 5.23 9.52 12.20
CA THR A 5 6.24 9.77 11.15
C THR A 5 6.03 8.86 9.96
N ALA A 6 5.72 7.57 10.18
CA ALA A 6 5.41 6.64 9.10
C ALA A 6 4.15 7.09 8.33
N TYR A 7 3.08 7.43 9.04
CA TYR A 7 1.83 7.87 8.41
C TYR A 7 2.01 9.16 7.58
N LYS A 8 2.79 10.13 8.09
CA LYS A 8 3.13 11.34 7.34
C LYS A 8 3.81 11.02 6.01
N LEU A 9 4.80 10.11 6.03
CA LEU A 9 5.44 9.65 4.79
C LEU A 9 4.45 8.97 3.85
N HIS A 10 3.50 8.18 4.38
CA HIS A 10 2.45 7.59 3.56
C HIS A 10 1.59 8.64 2.84
N LEU A 11 1.20 9.72 3.52
CA LEU A 11 0.45 10.82 2.91
C LEU A 11 1.27 11.51 1.80
N GLU A 12 2.54 11.83 2.08
CA GLU A 12 3.43 12.49 1.11
C GLU A 12 3.66 11.64 -0.15
N GLN A 13 3.93 10.36 0.02
CA GLN A 13 4.16 9.46 -1.12
C GLN A 13 2.86 9.15 -1.87
N ALA A 14 1.71 9.09 -1.18
CA ALA A 14 0.44 8.82 -1.85
C ALA A 14 0.07 9.96 -2.80
N ARG A 15 0.40 11.20 -2.42
CA ARG A 15 0.30 12.38 -3.30
C ARG A 15 1.15 12.23 -4.55
N ALA A 16 2.40 11.77 -4.39
CA ALA A 16 3.30 11.55 -5.51
C ALA A 16 2.77 10.47 -6.46
N VAL A 17 2.24 9.36 -5.92
CA VAL A 17 1.63 8.28 -6.72
C VAL A 17 0.35 8.73 -7.41
N ALA A 18 -0.53 9.47 -6.73
CA ALA A 18 -1.80 9.96 -7.28
C ALA A 18 -1.63 10.94 -8.46
N ARG A 19 -0.47 11.58 -8.60
CA ARG A 19 -0.12 12.38 -9.79
C ARG A 19 0.13 11.54 -11.05
N ILE A 20 0.43 10.24 -10.88
CA ILE A 20 0.85 9.34 -11.97
C ILE A 20 -0.21 8.27 -12.24
N LEU A 21 -0.92 7.83 -11.21
CA LEU A 21 -1.95 6.80 -11.28
C LEU A 21 -3.30 7.38 -10.81
N PRO A 22 -4.41 7.02 -11.47
CA PRO A 22 -5.74 7.51 -11.09
C PRO A 22 -6.23 6.82 -9.81
N VAL A 23 -5.85 7.36 -8.66
CA VAL A 23 -6.22 6.85 -7.33
C VAL A 23 -6.39 8.02 -6.37
N GLN A 24 -7.33 7.91 -5.42
CA GLN A 24 -7.48 8.90 -4.35
C GLN A 24 -6.25 8.88 -3.44
N GLU A 25 -5.58 10.03 -3.29
CA GLU A 25 -4.40 10.20 -2.43
C GLU A 25 -4.69 9.68 -1.01
N TYR A 26 -5.78 10.15 -0.41
CA TYR A 26 -6.06 9.86 0.99
C TYR A 26 -6.43 8.39 1.23
N ASP A 27 -7.18 7.76 0.32
CA ASP A 27 -7.46 6.33 0.45
C ASP A 27 -6.18 5.51 0.26
N LEU A 28 -5.38 5.80 -0.77
CA LEU A 28 -4.10 5.12 -0.96
C LEU A 28 -3.19 5.21 0.27
N ALA A 29 -3.11 6.40 0.89
CA ALA A 29 -2.33 6.59 2.11
C ALA A 29 -2.83 5.66 3.23
N LYS A 30 -4.13 5.64 3.52
CA LYS A 30 -4.72 4.81 4.58
C LYS A 30 -4.52 3.31 4.31
N TYR A 31 -4.86 2.83 3.12
CA TYR A 31 -4.75 1.41 2.76
C TYR A 31 -3.30 0.95 2.77
N ALA A 32 -2.37 1.72 2.19
CA ALA A 32 -0.95 1.38 2.21
C ALA A 32 -0.37 1.44 3.64
N PHE A 33 -0.83 2.37 4.47
CA PHE A 33 -0.40 2.44 5.87
C PHE A 33 -0.88 1.22 6.66
N ALA A 34 -2.11 0.76 6.43
CA ALA A 34 -2.61 -0.48 6.99
C ALA A 34 -1.79 -1.71 6.53
N VAL A 35 -1.37 -1.74 5.25
CA VAL A 35 -0.42 -2.76 4.74
C VAL A 35 0.91 -2.70 5.50
N ASN A 36 1.50 -1.51 5.66
CA ASN A 36 2.75 -1.34 6.42
C ASN A 36 2.62 -1.84 7.87
N LYS A 37 1.48 -1.58 8.55
CA LYS A 37 1.22 -2.11 9.89
C LYS A 37 1.20 -3.64 9.92
N ILE A 38 0.71 -4.31 8.87
CA ILE A 38 0.73 -5.79 8.79
C ILE A 38 2.13 -6.33 8.50
N GLU A 39 2.82 -5.71 7.55
CA GLU A 39 4.14 -6.13 7.06
C GLU A 39 5.28 -5.81 8.04
N ASN A 40 5.19 -4.71 8.76
CA ASN A 40 6.25 -4.13 9.58
C ASN A 40 5.66 -3.35 10.76
N ARG A 41 5.04 -4.06 11.72
CA ARG A 41 4.38 -3.48 12.91
C ARG A 41 5.23 -2.49 13.70
N SER A 42 6.55 -2.65 13.70
CA SER A 42 7.48 -1.78 14.43
C SER A 42 8.01 -0.61 13.60
N PHE A 43 7.56 -0.45 12.35
CA PHE A 43 8.02 0.58 11.41
C PHE A 43 9.56 0.68 11.33
N LYS A 44 10.21 -0.49 11.22
CA LYS A 44 11.66 -0.61 11.06
C LYS A 44 12.03 -0.28 9.62
N GLU A 45 12.79 0.79 9.43
CA GLU A 45 13.16 1.33 8.11
C GLU A 45 13.91 0.32 7.25
N ASN A 46 14.83 -0.39 7.89
CA ASN A 46 15.68 -1.40 7.29
C ASN A 46 15.16 -2.84 7.49
N ALA A 47 13.85 -3.03 7.69
CA ALA A 47 13.26 -4.34 7.94
C ALA A 47 13.68 -5.36 6.86
N LYS A 48 14.08 -6.55 7.31
CA LYS A 48 14.42 -7.68 6.42
C LYS A 48 13.67 -8.92 6.88
N ASN A 49 13.02 -9.60 5.95
CA ASN A 49 12.46 -10.92 6.21
C ASN A 49 13.58 -11.98 6.10
N PRO A 50 13.79 -12.82 7.14
CA PRO A 50 14.82 -13.87 7.10
C PRO A 50 14.48 -15.05 6.18
N TYR A 51 13.20 -15.23 5.82
CA TYR A 51 12.71 -16.36 5.03
C TYR A 51 12.38 -15.97 3.57
N SER A 52 12.58 -14.71 3.19
CA SER A 52 12.28 -14.23 1.84
C SER A 52 13.17 -13.04 1.44
N SER A 53 12.98 -12.54 0.22
CA SER A 53 13.64 -11.33 -0.28
C SER A 53 12.88 -10.04 0.07
N ALA A 54 11.86 -10.09 0.94
CA ALA A 54 11.08 -8.93 1.33
C ALA A 54 11.90 -7.95 2.19
N ARG A 55 11.92 -6.67 1.81
CA ARG A 55 12.72 -5.61 2.45
C ARG A 55 11.96 -4.30 2.64
N GLY A 56 12.44 -3.49 3.59
CA GLY A 56 12.01 -2.11 3.79
C GLY A 56 10.64 -1.97 4.46
N MET A 57 10.15 -0.74 4.48
CA MET A 57 8.88 -0.38 5.17
C MET A 57 7.69 -1.22 4.69
N MET A 58 7.61 -1.49 3.38
CA MET A 58 6.46 -2.16 2.76
C MET A 58 6.73 -3.64 2.41
N GLN A 59 7.82 -4.22 2.93
CA GLN A 59 8.22 -5.63 2.69
C GLN A 59 8.21 -6.03 1.20
N MET A 60 8.77 -5.17 0.35
CA MET A 60 8.82 -5.38 -1.09
C MET A 60 9.82 -6.49 -1.44
N LEU A 61 9.41 -7.45 -2.28
CA LEU A 61 10.30 -8.46 -2.84
C LEU A 61 11.26 -7.84 -3.86
N ILE A 62 12.53 -8.27 -3.87
CA ILE A 62 13.54 -7.74 -4.80
C ILE A 62 13.15 -7.89 -6.28
N GLY A 63 12.47 -9.00 -6.63
CA GLY A 63 11.97 -9.23 -7.98
C GLY A 63 10.89 -8.23 -8.38
N THR A 64 9.94 -7.96 -7.47
CA THR A 64 8.89 -6.96 -7.66
C THR A 64 9.47 -5.56 -7.75
N GLN A 65 10.45 -5.22 -6.90
CA GLN A 65 11.16 -3.94 -7.00
C GLN A 65 11.78 -3.75 -8.38
N LYS A 66 12.55 -4.75 -8.84
CA LYS A 66 13.19 -4.71 -10.16
C LYS A 66 12.18 -4.57 -11.29
N GLU A 67 11.06 -5.29 -11.24
CA GLU A 67 9.99 -5.14 -12.23
C GLU A 67 9.43 -3.71 -12.22
N LEU A 68 9.11 -3.18 -11.04
CA LEU A 68 8.56 -1.83 -10.89
C LEU A 68 9.48 -0.75 -11.45
N GLU A 69 10.75 -0.79 -11.07
CA GLU A 69 11.78 0.16 -11.48
C GLU A 69 12.00 0.14 -12.99
N ILE A 70 12.23 -1.04 -13.57
CA ILE A 70 12.61 -1.16 -14.98
C ILE A 70 11.39 -1.00 -15.89
N LYS A 71 10.29 -1.71 -15.58
CA LYS A 71 9.15 -1.83 -16.50
C LYS A 71 8.23 -0.64 -16.45
N TYR A 72 7.94 -0.11 -15.26
CA TYR A 72 6.90 0.90 -15.09
C TYR A 72 7.46 2.28 -14.79
N LEU A 73 8.47 2.39 -13.93
CA LEU A 73 9.09 3.67 -13.58
C LEU A 73 10.19 4.10 -14.57
N LYS A 74 10.68 3.17 -15.41
CA LYS A 74 11.73 3.42 -16.42
C LYS A 74 13.02 3.97 -15.81
N VAL A 75 13.41 3.44 -14.65
CA VAL A 75 14.65 3.77 -13.95
C VAL A 75 15.54 2.55 -13.81
N ASN A 76 16.83 2.77 -13.57
CA ASN A 76 17.77 1.69 -13.29
C ASN A 76 17.43 1.00 -11.97
N HIS A 77 17.58 -0.33 -11.94
CA HIS A 77 17.35 -1.09 -10.71
C HIS A 77 18.42 -0.76 -9.65
N ASN A 78 17.98 -0.40 -8.45
CA ASN A 78 18.87 -0.17 -7.30
C ASN A 78 18.31 -0.89 -6.05
N PRO A 79 18.80 -2.09 -5.73
CA PRO A 79 18.24 -2.91 -4.65
C PRO A 79 18.34 -2.25 -3.26
N ASP A 80 19.32 -1.37 -3.02
CA ASP A 80 19.52 -0.75 -1.71
C ASP A 80 18.55 0.41 -1.43
N LYS A 81 17.96 0.98 -2.49
CA LYS A 81 17.02 2.11 -2.36
C LYS A 81 15.78 1.72 -1.55
N ILE A 82 15.44 0.43 -1.48
CA ILE A 82 14.31 -0.07 -0.68
C ILE A 82 14.50 0.11 0.83
N TYR A 83 15.72 0.41 1.29
CA TYR A 83 15.98 0.75 2.70
C TYR A 83 15.76 2.24 3.01
N GLN A 84 15.51 3.07 1.99
CA GLN A 84 15.10 4.46 2.18
C GLN A 84 13.57 4.48 2.41
N PRO A 85 13.07 4.93 3.58
CA PRO A 85 11.66 4.76 3.93
C PRO A 85 10.67 5.37 2.93
N ALA A 86 10.94 6.61 2.49
CA ALA A 86 10.09 7.29 1.51
C ALA A 86 10.01 6.50 0.20
N TYR A 87 11.15 5.97 -0.29
CA TYR A 87 11.16 5.18 -1.51
C TYR A 87 10.45 3.83 -1.36
N ALA A 88 10.67 3.14 -0.24
CA ALA A 88 10.00 1.87 0.06
C ALA A 88 8.48 2.04 0.11
N ILE A 89 8.01 3.12 0.74
CA ILE A 89 6.59 3.48 0.81
C ILE A 89 6.05 3.84 -0.57
N TYR A 90 6.75 4.70 -1.32
CA TYR A 90 6.38 5.07 -2.69
C TYR A 90 6.20 3.84 -3.58
N LEU A 91 7.17 2.93 -3.56
CA LEU A 91 7.16 1.75 -4.42
C LEU A 91 6.04 0.77 -4.03
N GLY A 92 5.81 0.57 -2.72
CA GLY A 92 4.69 -0.23 -2.22
C GLY A 92 3.32 0.37 -2.59
N GLN A 93 3.17 1.69 -2.44
CA GLN A 93 1.95 2.40 -2.83
C GLN A 93 1.70 2.36 -4.34
N TYR A 94 2.76 2.54 -5.14
CA TYR A 94 2.68 2.46 -6.59
C TYR A 94 2.18 1.08 -7.03
N GLU A 95 2.71 0.01 -6.45
CA GLU A 95 2.24 -1.35 -6.74
C GLU A 95 0.79 -1.56 -6.29
N LEU A 96 0.43 -1.11 -5.10
CA LEU A 96 -0.94 -1.23 -4.60
C LEU A 96 -1.94 -0.48 -5.49
N ALA A 97 -1.61 0.74 -5.94
CA ALA A 97 -2.41 1.52 -6.89
C ALA A 97 -2.50 0.84 -8.27
N ARG A 98 -1.43 0.19 -8.73
CA ARG A 98 -1.47 -0.61 -9.97
C ARG A 98 -2.42 -1.80 -9.84
N GLN A 99 -2.38 -2.52 -8.72
CA GLN A 99 -3.30 -3.63 -8.48
C GLN A 99 -4.74 -3.12 -8.32
N LEU A 100 -4.96 -1.96 -7.68
CA LEU A 100 -6.28 -1.33 -7.59
C LEU A 100 -6.85 -1.05 -8.98
N LYS A 101 -6.06 -0.45 -9.87
CA LYS A 101 -6.45 -0.23 -11.27
C LYS A 101 -6.75 -1.56 -11.97
N ARG A 102 -5.88 -2.57 -11.80
CA ARG A 102 -6.05 -3.90 -12.41
C ARG A 102 -7.36 -4.58 -12.00
N TYR A 103 -7.80 -4.36 -10.77
CA TYR A 103 -9.01 -4.97 -10.20
C TYR A 103 -10.20 -4.01 -10.12
N GLY A 104 -10.21 -2.97 -10.96
CA GLY A 104 -11.38 -2.11 -11.15
C GLY A 104 -11.78 -1.32 -9.91
N GLY A 105 -10.81 -0.90 -9.09
CA GLY A 105 -11.09 -0.11 -7.88
C GLY A 105 -11.42 -0.94 -6.64
N ASN A 106 -11.30 -2.28 -6.69
CA ASN A 106 -11.57 -3.12 -5.53
C ASN A 106 -10.33 -3.26 -4.63
N TRP A 107 -10.32 -2.62 -3.47
CA TRP A 107 -9.17 -2.65 -2.56
C TRP A 107 -8.88 -4.05 -2.02
N ARG A 108 -9.90 -4.84 -1.68
CA ARG A 108 -9.70 -6.21 -1.18
C ARG A 108 -8.90 -7.06 -2.17
N LYS A 109 -9.28 -7.04 -3.46
CA LYS A 109 -8.56 -7.76 -4.53
C LYS A 109 -7.16 -7.19 -4.74
N ALA A 110 -6.99 -5.88 -4.66
CA ALA A 110 -5.69 -5.23 -4.79
C ALA A 110 -4.72 -5.64 -3.67
N ILE A 111 -5.19 -5.66 -2.42
CA ILE A 111 -4.41 -6.07 -1.25
C ILE A 111 -4.06 -7.56 -1.32
N HIS A 112 -5.01 -8.40 -1.70
CA HIS A 112 -4.74 -9.82 -1.95
C HIS A 112 -3.63 -10.01 -2.99
N ALA A 113 -3.76 -9.30 -4.13
CA ALA A 113 -2.77 -9.37 -5.20
C ALA A 113 -1.41 -8.77 -4.82
N TYR A 114 -1.37 -7.76 -3.94
CA TYR A 114 -0.11 -7.25 -3.39
C TYR A 114 0.66 -8.34 -2.65
N ASN A 115 -0.02 -9.16 -1.85
CA ASN A 115 0.58 -10.26 -1.10
C ASN A 115 0.89 -11.50 -1.96
N ARG A 116 0.03 -11.83 -2.93
CA ARG A 116 0.08 -13.10 -3.69
C ARG A 116 0.48 -12.97 -5.16
N GLY A 117 0.72 -11.75 -5.65
CA GLY A 117 1.00 -11.41 -7.05
C GLY A 117 -0.23 -11.36 -7.97
N SER A 118 -1.33 -12.02 -7.61
CA SER A 118 -2.61 -11.90 -8.32
C SER A 118 -3.79 -12.40 -7.49
N TYR A 119 -4.95 -11.82 -7.73
CA TYR A 119 -6.25 -12.34 -7.33
C TYR A 119 -6.86 -13.18 -8.48
N GLN A 120 -7.16 -14.45 -8.22
CA GLN A 120 -7.70 -15.41 -9.20
C GLN A 120 -8.90 -16.14 -8.60
N VAL A 121 -10.11 -15.61 -8.80
CA VAL A 121 -11.35 -16.15 -8.20
C VAL A 121 -11.61 -17.61 -8.56
N HIS A 122 -11.23 -18.04 -9.77
CA HIS A 122 -11.35 -19.43 -10.21
C HIS A 122 -10.42 -20.40 -9.44
N LYS A 123 -9.47 -19.88 -8.65
CA LYS A 123 -8.60 -20.64 -7.76
C LYS A 123 -8.99 -20.48 -6.29
N ALA A 124 -10.24 -20.12 -5.99
CA ALA A 124 -10.70 -19.91 -4.62
C ALA A 124 -10.43 -21.10 -3.68
N ASN A 125 -10.46 -22.33 -4.22
CA ASN A 125 -10.21 -23.55 -3.46
C ASN A 125 -8.72 -23.90 -3.31
N SER A 126 -7.80 -23.08 -3.86
CA SER A 126 -6.36 -23.33 -3.73
C SER A 126 -5.83 -22.83 -2.38
N PRO A 127 -4.88 -23.54 -1.74
CA PRO A 127 -4.31 -23.12 -0.45
C PRO A 127 -3.71 -21.70 -0.47
N GLY A 128 -3.16 -21.29 -1.62
CA GLY A 128 -2.59 -19.95 -1.79
C GLY A 128 -3.62 -18.82 -1.81
N PHE A 129 -4.85 -19.10 -2.24
CA PHE A 129 -5.91 -18.09 -2.29
C PHE A 129 -6.40 -17.72 -0.89
N ALA A 130 -6.65 -18.73 -0.04
CA ALA A 130 -7.09 -18.53 1.35
C ALA A 130 -6.09 -17.70 2.17
N SER A 131 -4.78 -17.93 1.98
CA SER A 131 -3.73 -17.13 2.62
C SER A 131 -3.79 -15.65 2.20
N GLY A 132 -4.05 -15.37 0.92
CA GLY A 132 -4.22 -13.98 0.45
C GLY A 132 -5.49 -13.32 1.01
N GLU A 133 -6.59 -14.07 1.15
CA GLU A 133 -7.82 -13.57 1.77
C GLU A 133 -7.63 -13.25 3.25
N ASN A 134 -6.92 -14.11 3.99
CA ASN A 134 -6.58 -13.88 5.38
C ASN A 134 -5.69 -12.64 5.56
N TYR A 135 -4.75 -12.43 4.63
CA TYR A 135 -3.94 -11.23 4.60
C TYR A 135 -4.80 -9.97 4.35
N ALA A 136 -5.68 -10.01 3.34
CA ALA A 136 -6.58 -8.89 3.04
C ALA A 136 -7.50 -8.56 4.22
N ASN A 137 -8.06 -9.57 4.89
CA ASN A 137 -8.82 -9.38 6.14
C ASN A 137 -8.00 -8.69 7.22
N SER A 138 -6.74 -9.09 7.41
CA SER A 138 -5.87 -8.48 8.41
C SER A 138 -5.60 -7.00 8.12
N VAL A 139 -5.36 -6.65 6.87
CA VAL A 139 -5.17 -5.25 6.43
C VAL A 139 -6.44 -4.43 6.61
N LEU A 140 -7.60 -4.93 6.18
CA LEU A 140 -8.88 -4.23 6.33
C LEU A 140 -9.27 -4.05 7.80
N ASN A 141 -8.96 -5.02 8.66
CA ASN A 141 -9.14 -4.89 10.11
C ASN A 141 -8.20 -3.83 10.71
N ALA A 142 -6.94 -3.77 10.26
CA ALA A 142 -5.99 -2.74 10.69
C ALA A 142 -6.42 -1.34 10.23
N LEU A 143 -6.96 -1.22 9.01
CA LEU A 143 -7.55 0.00 8.48
C LEU A 143 -8.69 0.47 9.38
N GLN A 144 -9.67 -0.40 9.68
CA GLN A 144 -10.83 -0.03 10.51
C GLN A 144 -10.45 0.36 11.95
N LYS A 145 -9.46 -0.30 12.55
CA LYS A 145 -9.04 -0.04 13.93
C LYS A 145 -8.12 1.18 14.09
N THR A 146 -7.61 1.73 12.99
CA THR A 146 -6.68 2.86 13.06
C THR A 146 -7.47 4.17 13.18
N ASP A 147 -7.17 4.96 14.21
CA ASP A 147 -7.71 6.31 14.36
C ASP A 147 -6.99 7.29 13.42
N TYR A 148 -7.46 7.34 12.17
CA TYR A 148 -6.92 8.25 11.18
C TYR A 148 -7.22 9.71 11.49
N ALA A 149 -8.28 10.03 12.25
CA ALA A 149 -8.57 11.41 12.63
C ALA A 149 -7.48 11.94 13.57
N ALA A 150 -7.12 11.16 14.60
CA ALA A 150 -6.00 11.50 15.49
C ALA A 150 -4.67 11.60 14.73
N LEU A 151 -4.39 10.68 13.81
CA LEU A 151 -3.17 10.71 13.00
C LEU A 151 -3.12 11.92 12.04
N ASN A 152 -4.24 12.28 11.41
CA ASN A 152 -4.31 13.48 10.56
C ASN A 152 -4.06 14.75 11.37
N ASN A 153 -4.68 14.86 12.55
CA ASN A 153 -4.46 15.98 13.45
C ASN A 153 -2.99 16.07 13.89
N ALA A 154 -2.38 14.95 14.28
CA ALA A 154 -0.98 14.89 14.68
C ALA A 154 0.00 15.21 13.54
N THR A 155 -0.38 14.96 12.29
CA THR A 155 0.45 15.24 11.11
C THR A 155 0.14 16.59 10.45
N GLY A 156 -0.91 17.29 10.90
CA GLY A 156 -1.41 18.52 10.29
C GLY A 156 -2.01 18.30 8.89
N TYR A 157 -2.48 17.08 8.59
CA TYR A 157 -3.04 16.76 7.28
C TYR A 157 -4.51 17.18 7.17
N ASP A 158 -4.81 18.11 6.25
CA ASP A 158 -6.16 18.55 5.95
C ASP A 158 -6.81 17.66 4.88
N VAL A 159 -7.71 16.78 5.32
CA VAL A 159 -8.47 15.86 4.46
C VAL A 159 -9.44 16.61 3.55
N VAL A 160 -10.02 17.73 4.00
CA VAL A 160 -11.02 18.49 3.23
C VAL A 160 -10.35 19.16 2.04
N ALA A 161 -9.19 19.80 2.26
CA ALA A 161 -8.39 20.39 1.19
C ALA A 161 -7.87 19.33 0.19
N ALA A 162 -7.54 18.13 0.66
CA ALA A 162 -7.08 17.03 -0.20
C ALA A 162 -8.21 16.51 -1.12
N ASN A 163 -9.45 16.42 -0.62
CA ASN A 163 -10.58 15.91 -1.40
C ASN A 163 -11.12 16.90 -2.44
N THR A 164 -10.90 18.20 -2.27
CA THR A 164 -11.34 19.25 -3.21
C THR A 164 -10.37 19.51 -4.36
N SER A 165 -9.12 19.04 -4.25
CA SER A 165 -8.05 19.25 -5.24
C SER A 165 -7.82 18.06 -6.20
N GLY A 166 -8.49 16.93 -5.98
CA GLY A 166 -8.33 15.69 -6.76
C GLY A 166 -9.63 15.18 -7.40
N HIS A 167 -9.50 14.30 -8.39
CA HIS A 167 -10.62 13.65 -9.10
C HIS A 167 -11.42 12.71 -8.17
N SER A 168 -12.24 13.27 -7.28
CA SER A 168 -13.05 12.54 -6.30
C SER A 168 -14.31 11.93 -6.93
N SER A 169 -14.31 10.60 -7.11
CA SER A 169 -15.55 9.84 -7.03
C SER A 169 -15.26 8.40 -6.61
N THR A 170 -15.41 8.09 -5.31
CA THR A 170 -16.21 6.92 -4.91
C THR A 170 -16.53 6.94 -3.42
N SER A 171 -17.80 6.65 -3.13
CA SER A 171 -18.31 6.34 -1.80
C SER A 171 -17.73 5.03 -1.29
N LEU A 172 -17.44 4.97 0.01
CA LEU A 172 -17.00 3.78 0.79
C LEU A 172 -18.01 2.60 0.80
N ARG A 173 -18.98 2.56 -0.12
CA ARG A 173 -20.20 1.77 0.00
C ARG A 173 -20.31 0.69 -1.08
N ARG A 174 -19.30 -0.20 -1.20
CA ARG A 174 -19.42 -1.54 -1.83
C ARG A 174 -18.11 -2.35 -1.71
N GLU A 175 -17.75 -2.80 -0.50
CA GLU A 175 -16.62 -3.76 -0.35
C GLU A 175 -17.02 -5.09 0.32
N TRP A 176 -18.31 -5.34 0.53
CA TRP A 176 -18.83 -6.48 1.33
C TRP A 176 -19.78 -7.42 0.58
N THR A 177 -19.72 -7.46 -0.75
CA THR A 177 -20.47 -8.43 -1.58
C THR A 177 -19.53 -9.04 -2.60
#